data_AF-A0A399DPG9-F1
#
_entry.id   AF-A0A399DPG9-F1
#
_cell.length_a   1.000
_cell.length_b   1.000
_cell.length_c   1.000
_cell.angle_alpha   90.00
_cell.angle_beta   90.00
_cell.angle_gamma   90.00
#
_symmetry.space_group_name_H-M   'P 1'
#
loop_
_entity.id
_entity.type
_entity.pdbx_description
1 polymer ?
#
loop_
_entity_poly.entity_id
_entity_poly.type
_entity_poly.pdbx_seq_one_letter_code
_entity_poly.pdbx_strand_id
1 'polypeptide(L)'
;MFGIPPQPFLTSPSQALVTVTMVVVWQNLGFQVVLFLAGLQNIPRDYYEAARIDGASNWQLFRHITLPLLNPVMVFSAVIGTIGFLQLFTQVVNLNFTDQGGPLGSTLTLALYIYQQAFARFDLGYAAAITVLLFVIILAITLVQLRLLSRRVEY
;
A
#
# COMPACT_ATOMS: atom_id res chain seq x y z
N MET A 1 35.22 9.40 2.58
CA MET A 1 35.13 7.98 2.18
C MET A 1 33.87 7.81 1.34
N PHE A 2 34.02 7.29 0.11
CA PHE A 2 33.05 7.18 -1.02
C PHE A 2 32.74 8.40 -1.89
N GLY A 3 33.11 9.64 -1.53
CA GLY A 3 33.00 10.81 -2.45
C GLY A 3 31.58 11.21 -2.85
N ILE A 4 30.55 10.60 -2.25
CA ILE A 4 29.15 10.95 -2.46
C ILE A 4 28.83 12.19 -1.61
N PRO A 5 28.30 13.28 -2.21
CA PRO A 5 27.90 14.45 -1.45
C PRO A 5 26.74 14.10 -0.49
N PRO A 6 26.66 14.75 0.69
CA PRO A 6 25.56 14.54 1.64
C PRO A 6 24.21 14.65 0.94
N GLN A 7 23.38 13.61 1.08
CA GLN A 7 22.06 13.59 0.45
C GLN A 7 21.04 14.26 1.37
N PRO A 8 20.28 15.24 0.86
CA PRO A 8 19.30 15.97 1.66
C PRO A 8 18.05 15.15 2.03
N PHE A 9 17.77 14.03 1.33
CA PHE A 9 16.63 13.14 1.58
C PHE A 9 15.32 13.90 1.84
N LEU A 10 14.92 14.02 3.11
CA LEU A 10 13.69 14.69 3.57
C LEU A 10 13.67 16.20 3.30
N THR A 11 14.82 16.84 3.12
CA THR A 11 14.91 18.29 2.89
C THR A 11 15.00 18.66 1.39
N SER A 12 15.00 17.68 0.49
CA SER A 12 14.94 17.93 -0.96
C SER A 12 13.56 17.58 -1.55
N PRO A 13 12.93 18.48 -2.33
CA PRO A 13 11.66 18.18 -3.01
C PRO A 13 11.71 16.96 -3.94
N SER A 14 12.87 16.68 -4.54
CA SER A 14 13.04 15.55 -5.47
C SER A 14 13.26 14.21 -4.76
N GLN A 15 13.74 14.23 -3.51
CA GLN A 15 14.09 13.01 -2.76
C GLN A 15 13.06 12.67 -1.69
N ALA A 16 12.40 13.68 -1.10
CA ALA A 16 11.53 13.51 0.05
C ALA A 16 10.40 12.50 -0.19
N LEU A 17 9.74 12.56 -1.36
CA LEU A 17 8.68 11.61 -1.71
C LEU A 17 9.21 10.17 -1.74
N VAL A 18 10.34 9.93 -2.41
CA VAL A 18 10.95 8.60 -2.50
C VAL A 18 11.38 8.11 -1.12
N THR A 19 11.98 8.97 -0.30
CA THR A 19 12.37 8.63 1.08
C THR A 19 11.15 8.23 1.92
N VAL A 20 10.08 9.01 1.89
CA VAL A 20 8.84 8.70 2.61
C VAL A 20 8.23 7.39 2.11
N THR A 21 8.17 7.18 0.79
CA THR A 21 7.67 5.92 0.22
C THR A 21 8.48 4.72 0.69
N MET A 22 9.81 4.81 0.70
CA MET A 22 10.68 3.71 1.16
C MET A 22 10.44 3.36 2.63
N VAL A 23 10.30 4.37 3.50
CA VAL A 23 9.99 4.14 4.93
C VAL A 23 8.62 3.49 5.09
N VAL A 24 7.62 3.95 4.35
CA VAL A 24 6.26 3.39 4.40
C VAL A 24 6.25 1.94 3.91
N VAL A 25 6.93 1.65 2.80
CA VAL A 25 7.07 0.27 2.28
C VAL A 25 7.72 -0.58 3.36
N TRP A 26 8.88 -0.16 3.89
CA TRP A 26 9.60 -0.89 4.93
C TRP A 26 8.73 -1.20 6.15
N GLN A 27 7.96 -0.22 6.65
CA GLN A 27 7.05 -0.40 7.77
C GLN A 27 5.98 -1.47 7.50
N ASN A 28 5.47 -1.53 6.27
CA ASN A 28 4.38 -2.44 5.90
C ASN A 28 4.88 -3.85 5.50
N LEU A 29 6.15 -4.01 5.15
CA LEU A 29 6.69 -5.29 4.69
C LEU A 29 6.45 -6.42 5.69
N GLY A 30 6.62 -6.18 6.98
CA GLY A 30 6.45 -7.22 8.01
C GLY A 30 5.04 -7.82 8.01
N PHE A 31 4.01 -6.97 7.99
CA PHE A 31 2.62 -7.41 7.90
C PHE A 31 2.34 -8.18 6.60
N GLN A 32 2.82 -7.66 5.47
CA GLN A 32 2.62 -8.29 4.17
C GLN A 32 3.26 -9.69 4.11
N VAL A 33 4.49 -9.86 4.63
CA VAL A 33 5.16 -11.18 4.67
C VAL A 33 4.32 -12.19 5.46
N VAL A 34 3.84 -11.82 6.65
CA VAL A 34 3.02 -12.71 7.48
C VAL A 34 1.70 -13.05 6.80
N LEU A 35 1.04 -12.06 6.20
CA LEU A 35 -0.22 -12.24 5.48
C LEU A 35 -0.07 -13.22 4.31
N PHE A 36 0.95 -13.04 3.48
CA PHE A 36 1.21 -13.93 2.34
C PHE A 36 1.67 -15.31 2.78
N LEU A 37 2.44 -15.42 3.87
CA LEU A 37 2.84 -16.71 4.44
C LEU A 37 1.63 -17.50 4.94
N ALA A 38 0.72 -16.86 5.67
CA ALA A 38 -0.53 -17.48 6.11
C ALA A 38 -1.39 -17.93 4.90
N GLY A 39 -1.45 -17.09 3.86
CA GLY A 39 -2.08 -17.45 2.59
C GLY A 39 -1.50 -18.69 1.94
N LEU A 40 -0.18 -18.80 1.88
CA LEU A 40 0.53 -19.94 1.31
C LEU A 40 0.29 -21.23 2.12
N GLN A 41 0.23 -21.14 3.45
CA GLN A 41 -0.01 -22.28 4.33
C GLN A 41 -1.42 -22.87 4.16
N ASN A 42 -2.40 -22.07 3.74
CA ASN A 42 -3.75 -22.53 3.48
C ASN A 42 -3.91 -23.32 2.17
N ILE A 43 -2.91 -23.31 1.28
CA ILE A 43 -2.97 -24.06 0.03
C ILE A 43 -2.68 -25.53 0.31
N PRO A 44 -3.63 -26.47 0.05
CA PRO A 44 -3.40 -27.89 0.27
C PRO A 44 -2.20 -28.42 -0.54
N ARG A 45 -1.37 -29.26 0.10
CA ARG A 45 -0.17 -29.82 -0.54
C ARG A 45 -0.49 -30.74 -1.71
N ASP A 46 -1.66 -31.40 -1.66
CA ASP A 46 -2.12 -32.35 -2.66
C ASP A 46 -2.15 -31.75 -4.08
N TYR A 47 -2.49 -30.45 -4.21
CA TYR A 47 -2.42 -29.74 -5.50
C TYR A 47 -1.00 -29.74 -6.09
N TYR A 48 0.01 -29.52 -5.25
CA TYR A 48 1.41 -29.51 -5.68
C TYR A 48 1.94 -30.92 -5.97
N GLU A 49 1.52 -31.91 -5.18
CA GLU A 49 1.93 -33.30 -5.37
C GLU A 49 1.34 -33.89 -6.66
N ALA A 50 0.05 -33.69 -6.89
CA ALA A 50 -0.63 -34.11 -8.12
C ALA A 50 0.02 -33.48 -9.37
N ALA A 51 0.23 -32.16 -9.36
CA ALA A 51 0.86 -31.49 -10.50
C ALA A 51 2.31 -31.93 -10.74
N ARG A 52 3.05 -32.31 -9.68
CA ARG A 52 4.41 -32.86 -9.82
C ARG A 52 4.40 -34.26 -10.43
N ILE A 53 3.41 -35.09 -10.10
CA ILE A 53 3.20 -36.40 -10.73
C ILE A 53 2.93 -36.21 -12.24
N ASP A 54 2.18 -35.17 -12.62
CA ASP A 54 1.92 -34.78 -14.01
C ASP A 54 3.13 -34.10 -14.71
N GLY A 55 4.28 -34.00 -14.04
CA GLY A 55 5.51 -33.45 -14.61
C GLY A 55 5.59 -31.92 -14.64
N ALA A 56 4.79 -31.21 -13.85
CA ALA A 56 4.82 -29.75 -13.79
C ALA A 56 6.14 -29.21 -13.21
N SER A 57 6.74 -28.25 -13.91
CA SER A 57 7.89 -27.46 -13.45
C SER A 57 7.52 -26.47 -12.34
N ASN A 58 8.51 -25.99 -11.58
CA ASN A 58 8.29 -25.00 -10.50
C ASN A 58 7.58 -23.72 -10.98
N TRP A 59 7.87 -23.26 -12.20
CA TRP A 59 7.19 -22.09 -12.76
C TRP A 59 5.72 -22.37 -13.09
N GLN A 60 5.41 -23.57 -13.58
CA GLN A 60 4.03 -23.99 -13.81
C GLN A 60 3.26 -24.10 -12.50
N LEU A 61 3.86 -24.66 -11.45
CA LEU A 61 3.27 -24.71 -10.10
C LEU A 61 2.96 -23.30 -9.59
N PHE A 62 3.91 -22.37 -9.67
CA PHE A 62 3.70 -21.00 -9.23
C PHE A 62 2.57 -20.30 -10.01
N ARG A 63 2.58 -20.39 -11.34
CA ARG A 63 1.62 -19.68 -12.20
C ARG A 63 0.21 -20.27 -12.16
N HIS A 64 0.07 -21.59 -12.03
CA HIS A 64 -1.22 -22.27 -12.15
C HIS A 64 -1.81 -22.72 -10.81
N ILE A 65 -1.01 -22.81 -9.75
CA ILE A 65 -1.46 -23.21 -8.41
C ILE A 65 -1.29 -22.06 -7.44
N THR A 66 -0.04 -21.63 -7.18
CA THR A 66 0.24 -20.66 -6.12
C THR A 66 -0.42 -19.29 -6.38
N LEU A 67 -0.20 -18.70 -7.55
CA LEU A 67 -0.75 -17.37 -7.89
C LEU A 67 -2.29 -17.37 -7.90
N PRO A 68 -2.99 -18.32 -8.57
CA PRO A 68 -4.45 -18.34 -8.56
C PRO A 68 -5.04 -18.57 -7.17
N LEU A 69 -4.48 -19.49 -6.39
CA LEU A 69 -5.01 -19.81 -5.06
C LEU A 69 -4.68 -18.73 -4.01
N LEU A 70 -3.61 -17.94 -4.21
CA LEU A 70 -3.34 -16.74 -3.40
C LEU A 70 -4.21 -15.53 -3.76
N ASN A 71 -5.07 -15.60 -4.79
CA ASN A 71 -5.84 -14.45 -5.25
C ASN A 71 -6.62 -13.74 -4.13
N PRO A 72 -7.33 -14.42 -3.21
CA PRO A 72 -8.04 -13.74 -2.13
C PRO A 72 -7.12 -12.91 -1.23
N VAL A 73 -5.91 -13.42 -0.97
CA VAL A 73 -4.89 -12.76 -0.15
C VAL A 73 -4.30 -11.56 -0.88
N MET A 74 -4.03 -11.70 -2.18
CA MET A 74 -3.55 -10.60 -3.03
C MET A 74 -4.58 -9.47 -3.13
N VAL A 75 -5.86 -9.82 -3.31
CA VAL A 75 -6.96 -8.84 -3.38
C VAL A 75 -7.08 -8.09 -2.06
N PHE A 76 -7.10 -8.82 -0.94
CA PHE A 76 -7.14 -8.21 0.40
C PHE A 76 -5.95 -7.26 0.63
N SER A 77 -4.73 -7.72 0.33
CA SER A 77 -3.51 -6.92 0.44
C SER A 77 -3.58 -5.65 -0.40
N ALA A 78 -4.02 -5.75 -1.66
CA ALA A 78 -4.15 -4.61 -2.56
C ALA A 78 -5.17 -3.58 -2.07
N VAL A 79 -6.34 -4.04 -1.60
CA VAL A 79 -7.39 -3.17 -1.06
C VAL A 79 -6.92 -2.44 0.20
N ILE A 80 -6.46 -3.18 1.21
CA ILE A 80 -6.00 -2.58 2.47
C ILE A 80 -4.82 -1.65 2.24
N GLY A 81 -3.87 -2.06 1.40
CA GLY A 81 -2.73 -1.22 1.02
C GLY A 81 -3.19 0.09 0.39
N THR A 82 -4.11 0.03 -0.58
CA THR A 82 -4.61 1.21 -1.29
C THR A 82 -5.34 2.19 -0.36
N ILE A 83 -6.20 1.67 0.52
CA ILE A 83 -6.88 2.47 1.54
C ILE A 83 -5.83 3.16 2.42
N GLY A 84 -4.84 2.41 2.91
CA GLY A 84 -3.77 2.93 3.76
C GLY A 84 -2.93 4.02 3.08
N PHE A 85 -2.58 3.85 1.80
CA PHE A 85 -1.83 4.85 1.04
C PHE A 85 -2.64 6.14 0.80
N LEU A 86 -3.93 6.03 0.51
CA LEU A 86 -4.80 7.20 0.30
C LEU A 86 -5.07 7.97 1.61
N GLN A 87 -5.02 7.28 2.74
CA GLN A 87 -5.20 7.86 4.08
C GLN A 87 -3.87 8.17 4.80
N LEU A 88 -2.75 8.15 4.07
CA LEU A 88 -1.42 8.27 4.65
C LEU A 88 -1.22 9.66 5.27
N PHE A 89 -1.11 9.69 6.59
CA PHE A 89 -1.00 10.92 7.38
C PHE A 89 0.19 10.87 8.33
N THR A 90 0.15 9.92 9.27
CA THR A 90 1.10 9.80 10.39
C THR A 90 2.54 9.77 9.92
N GLN A 91 2.83 9.01 8.87
CA GLN A 91 4.19 8.87 8.34
C GLN A 91 4.70 10.18 7.73
N VAL A 92 3.87 10.91 6.98
CA VAL A 92 4.28 12.19 6.36
C VAL A 92 4.53 13.25 7.42
N VAL A 93 3.64 13.35 8.41
CA VAL A 93 3.77 14.32 9.51
C VAL A 93 4.99 14.01 10.38
N ASN A 94 5.20 12.74 10.74
CA ASN A 94 6.30 12.37 11.64
C ASN A 94 7.67 12.39 10.95
N LEU A 95 7.73 12.24 9.62
CA LEU A 95 8.99 12.31 8.88
C LEU A 95 9.36 13.74 8.48
N ASN A 96 8.40 14.65 8.37
CA ASN A 96 8.66 16.03 7.96
C ASN A 96 8.37 16.99 9.13
N PHE A 97 9.43 17.34 9.87
CA PHE A 97 9.33 18.18 11.07
C PHE A 97 9.25 19.69 10.79
N THR A 98 9.46 20.11 9.54
CA THR A 98 9.69 21.53 9.20
C THR A 98 8.61 22.11 8.28
N ASP A 99 7.94 21.26 7.49
CA ASP A 99 6.87 21.67 6.57
C ASP A 99 5.74 20.64 6.59
N GLN A 100 4.50 21.12 6.57
CA GLN A 100 3.27 20.32 6.60
C GLN A 100 3.07 19.56 5.27
N GLY A 101 3.99 18.68 4.90
CA GLY A 101 3.99 17.96 3.61
C GLY A 101 5.34 17.99 2.89
N GLY A 102 6.44 18.16 3.62
CA GLY A 102 7.80 18.15 3.07
C GLY A 102 8.14 19.37 2.23
N PRO A 103 9.37 19.44 1.70
CA PRO A 103 9.87 20.58 0.95
C PRO A 103 8.97 20.93 -0.24
N LEU A 104 8.50 22.16 -0.30
CA LEU A 104 7.57 22.65 -1.33
C LEU A 104 6.27 21.82 -1.45
N GLY A 105 5.85 21.13 -0.39
CA GLY A 105 4.65 20.28 -0.41
C GLY A 105 4.81 18.97 -1.18
N SER A 106 6.05 18.56 -1.48
CA SER A 106 6.36 17.35 -2.28
C SER A 106 5.84 16.03 -1.70
N THR A 107 5.48 15.99 -0.42
CA THR A 107 4.91 14.82 0.27
C THR A 107 3.52 15.08 0.85
N LEU A 108 2.87 16.19 0.47
CA LEU A 108 1.53 16.55 0.91
C LEU A 108 0.50 15.50 0.47
N THR A 109 -0.20 14.91 1.43
CA THR A 109 -1.31 13.97 1.18
C THR A 109 -2.66 14.62 1.42
N LEU A 110 -3.72 14.03 0.88
CA LEU A 110 -5.10 14.50 1.13
C LEU A 110 -5.46 14.45 2.62
N ALA A 111 -5.03 13.40 3.34
CA ALA A 111 -5.27 13.30 4.78
C ALA A 111 -4.57 14.42 5.56
N LEU A 112 -3.33 14.78 5.18
CA LEU A 112 -2.64 15.92 5.77
C LEU A 112 -3.31 17.24 5.40
N TYR A 113 -3.74 17.41 4.15
CA TYR A 113 -4.45 18.62 3.73
C TYR A 113 -5.76 18.82 4.49
N ILE A 114 -6.54 17.76 4.71
CA ILE A 114 -7.74 17.78 5.56
C ILE A 114 -7.39 18.26 6.97
N TYR A 115 -6.32 17.72 7.56
CA TYR A 115 -5.87 18.13 8.89
C TYR A 115 -5.51 19.62 8.96
N GLN A 116 -4.77 20.12 7.96
CA GLN A 116 -4.42 21.55 7.89
C GLN A 116 -5.65 22.44 7.83
N GLN A 117 -6.63 22.07 7.00
CA GLN A 117 -7.83 22.87 6.87
C GLN A 117 -8.65 22.87 8.17
N ALA A 118 -8.81 21.69 8.78
CA ALA A 118 -9.62 21.54 9.99
C ALA A 118 -9.00 22.22 11.22
N PHE A 119 -7.69 22.05 11.41
CA PHE A 119 -7.04 22.36 12.69
C PHE A 119 -6.05 23.53 12.62
N ALA A 120 -5.48 23.83 11.45
CA ALA A 120 -4.60 25.01 11.29
C ALA A 120 -5.37 26.22 10.77
N ARG A 121 -6.35 26.01 9.86
CA ARG A 121 -7.15 27.07 9.24
C ARG A 121 -8.56 27.21 9.82
N PHE A 122 -8.98 26.28 10.69
CA PHE A 122 -10.30 26.25 11.33
C PHE A 122 -11.50 26.24 10.36
N ASP A 123 -11.30 25.81 9.13
CA ASP A 123 -12.36 25.68 8.13
C ASP A 123 -12.83 24.23 8.08
N LEU A 124 -13.61 23.88 9.10
CA LEU A 124 -14.16 22.55 9.29
C LEU A 124 -15.13 22.15 8.17
N GLY A 125 -15.84 23.12 7.58
CA GLY A 125 -16.77 22.88 6.49
C GLY A 125 -16.05 22.39 5.23
N TYR A 126 -14.98 23.07 4.82
CA TYR A 126 -14.18 22.64 3.69
C TYR A 126 -13.43 21.32 3.97
N ALA A 127 -12.89 21.15 5.19
CA ALA A 127 -12.25 19.90 5.59
C ALA A 127 -13.20 18.69 5.52
N ALA A 128 -14.44 18.86 5.97
CA ALA A 128 -15.47 17.82 5.88
C ALA A 128 -15.81 17.49 4.42
N ALA A 129 -15.92 18.48 3.54
CA ALA A 129 -16.18 18.27 2.12
C ALA A 129 -15.08 17.43 1.44
N ILE A 130 -13.81 17.75 1.71
CA ILE A 130 -12.66 16.96 1.19
C ILE A 130 -12.68 15.54 1.76
N THR A 131 -13.06 15.37 3.04
CA THR A 131 -13.15 14.05 3.68
C THR A 131 -14.18 13.15 3.01
N VAL A 132 -15.37 13.70 2.71
CA VAL A 132 -16.41 12.97 1.96
C VAL A 132 -15.93 12.62 0.56
N LEU A 133 -15.26 13.54 -0.13
CA LEU A 133 -14.67 13.27 -1.45
C LEU A 133 -13.63 12.15 -1.40
N LEU A 134 -12.72 12.18 -0.42
CA LEU A 134 -11.71 11.13 -0.22
C LEU A 134 -12.38 9.78 0.05
N PHE A 135 -13.43 9.75 0.88
CA PHE A 135 -14.22 8.54 1.11
C PHE A 135 -14.81 7.97 -0.19
N VAL A 136 -15.42 8.81 -1.02
CA VAL A 136 -15.99 8.39 -2.31
C VAL A 136 -14.90 7.83 -3.24
N ILE A 137 -13.73 8.47 -3.28
CA ILE A 137 -12.58 7.99 -4.08
C ILE A 137 -12.12 6.61 -3.59
N ILE A 138 -11.93 6.45 -2.27
CA ILE A 138 -11.52 5.18 -1.66
C ILE A 138 -12.56 4.10 -1.97
N LEU A 139 -13.84 4.40 -1.81
CA LEU A 139 -14.93 3.46 -2.08
C LEU A 139 -14.95 3.04 -3.55
N ALA A 140 -14.87 4.00 -4.48
CA ALA A 140 -14.84 3.73 -5.91
C ALA A 140 -13.67 2.83 -6.30
N ILE A 141 -12.45 3.14 -5.83
CA ILE A 141 -11.26 2.33 -6.10
C ILE A 141 -11.41 0.94 -5.49
N THR A 142 -11.90 0.84 -4.26
CA THR A 142 -12.12 -0.44 -3.57
C THR A 142 -13.12 -1.32 -4.33
N LEU A 143 -14.23 -0.75 -4.79
CA LEU A 143 -15.23 -1.48 -5.58
C LEU A 143 -14.65 -1.96 -6.92
N VAL A 144 -13.84 -1.13 -7.58
CA VAL A 144 -13.13 -1.52 -8.81
C VAL A 144 -12.14 -2.64 -8.54
N GLN A 145 -11.35 -2.56 -7.48
CA GLN A 145 -10.40 -3.61 -7.10
C GLN A 145 -11.10 -4.92 -6.80
N LEU A 146 -12.17 -4.90 -5.99
CA LEU A 146 -12.94 -6.10 -5.69
C LEU A 146 -13.60 -6.68 -6.94
N ARG A 147 -14.09 -5.86 -7.86
CA ARG A 147 -14.75 -6.35 -9.08
C ARG A 147 -13.77 -6.93 -10.12
N LEU A 148 -12.60 -6.33 -10.26
CA LEU A 148 -11.63 -6.73 -11.30
C LEU A 148 -10.64 -7.80 -10.84
N LEU A 149 -10.26 -7.79 -9.55
CA LEU A 149 -9.20 -8.66 -9.03
C LEU A 149 -9.76 -9.92 -8.37
N SER A 150 -10.97 -9.88 -7.80
CA SER A 150 -11.53 -11.04 -7.08
C SER A 150 -11.85 -12.17 -8.05
N ARG A 151 -11.23 -13.32 -7.82
CA ARG A 151 -11.60 -14.60 -8.43
C ARG A 151 -12.21 -15.48 -7.35
N ARG A 152 -13.31 -16.17 -7.68
CA ARG A 152 -13.86 -17.21 -6.79
C ARG A 152 -12.87 -18.37 -6.77
N VAL A 153 -12.41 -18.73 -5.58
CA VAL A 153 -11.51 -19.85 -5.34
C VAL A 153 -12.15 -20.71 -4.27
N GLU A 154 -12.36 -21.99 -4.58
CA GLU A 154 -12.76 -23.02 -3.63
C GLU A 154 -11.52 -23.89 -3.37
N TYR A 155 -11.30 -24.25 -2.10
CA TYR A 155 -10.15 -25.04 -1.67
C TYR A 155 -10.45 -26.53 -1.75
#